data_AF-A0A2S8PF44-F1
#
_entry.id   AF-A0A2S8PF44-F1
#
_cell.length_a   1.000
_cell.length_b   1.000
_cell.length_c   1.000
_cell.angle_alpha   90.00
_cell.angle_beta   90.00
_cell.angle_gamma   90.00
#
_symmetry.space_group_name_H-M   'P 1'
#
loop_
_entity.id
_entity.type
_entity.pdbx_description
1 polymer ?
#
loop_
_entity_poly.entity_id
_entity_poly.type
_entity_poly.pdbx_seq_one_letter_code
_entity_poly.pdbx_strand_id
1 'polypeptide(L)'
;MKRAVYFISIVMLSLIFTGCSRNSIVKENTNTSSTFINSEKTNSQGQDPQSTKEETAITGNITWKAQYEPIGMFAVKMVLSQSTDQGKTWTIVTSSDQEGSTIPGGAESFTFTDANTGWIVTNTPAEGKVGAYKSIDGGKSWFDLNLPVPDELQSSNIKAVLPYFLNTDICVMMTTQTDESPESSKSLFYVSIDGGVEWSPIFNQSEGTDKSLHWSKDENNNYSFFIGKEKWEFTGSQWLRNSK
;
A
#
# COMPACT_ATOMS: atom_id res chain seq x y z
N MET A 1 52.12 32.39 37.76
CA MET A 1 52.11 31.00 37.26
C MET A 1 52.16 30.01 38.42
N LYS A 2 51.03 29.51 38.90
CA LYS A 2 50.92 28.25 39.67
C LYS A 2 49.53 27.67 39.40
N ARG A 3 49.49 26.48 38.80
CA ARG A 3 48.27 25.73 38.46
C ARG A 3 47.74 25.06 39.73
N ALA A 4 46.46 25.24 40.04
CA ALA A 4 45.77 24.45 41.06
C ALA A 4 45.23 23.16 40.42
N VAL A 5 45.65 22.02 40.95
CA VAL A 5 45.18 20.68 40.59
C VAL A 5 44.17 20.27 41.65
N TYR A 6 42.92 20.04 41.26
CA TYR A 6 41.89 19.46 42.14
C TYR A 6 41.88 17.93 41.95
N PHE A 7 42.27 17.20 43.01
CA PHE A 7 42.06 15.77 43.13
C PHE A 7 40.64 15.53 43.68
N ILE A 8 39.77 14.91 42.87
CA ILE A 8 38.50 14.35 43.35
C ILE A 8 38.66 12.83 43.34
N SER A 9 38.77 12.26 44.53
CA SER A 9 38.69 10.83 44.79
C SER A 9 37.27 10.34 44.54
N ILE A 10 37.08 9.42 43.60
CA ILE A 10 35.84 8.68 43.44
C ILE A 10 36.05 7.29 44.05
N VAL A 11 35.33 7.03 45.14
CA VAL A 11 35.24 5.72 45.78
C VAL A 11 34.37 4.82 44.90
N MET A 12 34.99 3.81 44.27
CA MET A 12 34.31 2.74 43.55
C MET A 12 33.69 1.77 44.57
N LEU A 13 32.36 1.80 44.71
CA LEU A 13 31.61 0.83 45.49
C LEU A 13 31.34 -0.40 44.61
N SER A 14 32.12 -1.45 44.80
CA SER A 14 31.97 -2.74 44.12
C SER A 14 30.79 -3.53 44.70
N LEU A 15 29.64 -3.51 44.00
CA LEU A 15 28.55 -4.46 44.23
C LEU A 15 28.80 -5.72 43.40
N ILE A 16 29.20 -6.79 44.08
CA ILE A 16 29.32 -8.13 43.51
C ILE A 16 27.93 -8.77 43.57
N PHE A 17 27.25 -8.88 42.43
CA PHE A 17 26.15 -9.83 42.27
C PHE A 17 26.64 -10.98 41.39
N THR A 18 26.98 -12.09 42.03
CA THR A 18 27.10 -13.39 41.38
C THR A 18 25.71 -13.91 41.04
N GLY A 19 25.34 -13.88 39.76
CA GLY A 19 24.22 -14.62 39.21
C GLY A 19 24.72 -15.64 38.19
N CYS A 20 24.79 -16.91 38.58
CA CYS A 20 24.98 -18.02 37.65
C CYS A 20 23.67 -18.30 36.92
N SER A 21 23.68 -18.37 35.58
CA SER A 21 22.92 -19.38 34.82
C SER A 21 22.99 -19.15 33.30
N ARG A 22 23.62 -20.14 32.65
CA ARG A 22 23.31 -20.66 31.30
C ARG A 22 23.68 -19.80 30.09
N ASN A 23 24.83 -20.15 29.49
CA ASN A 23 25.12 -19.90 28.08
C ASN A 23 23.98 -20.48 27.22
N SER A 24 23.13 -19.61 26.70
CA SER A 24 22.53 -19.81 25.39
C SER A 24 23.21 -18.81 24.46
N ILE A 25 24.03 -19.33 23.54
CA ILE A 25 24.40 -18.58 22.34
C ILE A 25 23.09 -18.39 21.58
N VAL A 26 22.39 -17.29 21.86
CA VAL A 26 21.43 -16.76 20.91
C VAL A 26 22.31 -16.25 19.78
N LYS A 27 22.39 -17.01 18.70
CA LYS A 27 22.78 -16.44 17.41
C LYS A 27 21.77 -15.34 17.18
N GLU A 28 22.19 -14.10 17.39
CA GLU A 28 21.51 -12.93 16.89
C GLU A 28 21.51 -13.09 15.37
N ASN A 29 20.45 -13.73 14.88
CA ASN A 29 20.19 -13.82 13.46
C ASN A 29 19.65 -12.44 13.11
N THR A 30 20.56 -11.50 12.85
CA THR A 30 20.26 -10.22 12.20
C THR A 30 19.87 -10.51 10.75
N ASN A 31 18.72 -11.16 10.59
CA ASN A 31 17.94 -11.16 9.36
C ASN A 31 16.70 -10.33 9.62
N THR A 32 16.90 -9.07 10.04
CA THR A 32 15.86 -8.05 9.91
C THR A 32 15.86 -7.58 8.46
N SER A 33 15.40 -8.44 7.54
CA SER A 33 15.02 -8.01 6.19
C SER A 33 13.73 -7.22 6.32
N SER A 34 13.87 -5.96 6.72
CA SER A 34 12.81 -4.97 6.81
C SER A 34 12.58 -4.36 5.44
N THR A 35 11.80 -5.03 4.59
CA THR A 35 11.19 -4.41 3.40
C THR A 35 9.89 -5.14 3.05
N PHE A 36 8.87 -5.08 3.92
CA PHE A 36 7.52 -5.44 3.49
C PHE A 36 6.96 -4.26 2.71
N ILE A 37 7.07 -4.34 1.38
CA ILE A 37 6.64 -3.25 0.47
C ILE A 37 5.15 -3.36 0.15
N ASN A 38 4.53 -4.52 0.39
CA ASN A 38 3.10 -4.71 0.26
C ASN A 38 2.52 -5.05 1.63
N SER A 39 1.41 -4.40 2.00
CA SER A 39 0.72 -4.70 3.25
C SER A 39 0.01 -6.05 3.18
N GLU A 40 0.02 -6.80 4.26
CA GLU A 40 -0.90 -7.93 4.43
C GLU A 40 -2.31 -7.39 4.71
N LYS A 41 -3.30 -7.88 3.96
CA LYS A 41 -4.68 -7.39 4.01
C LYS A 41 -5.68 -8.43 4.47
N THR A 42 -6.63 -8.00 5.28
CA THR A 42 -7.84 -8.78 5.57
C THR A 42 -9.08 -7.91 5.41
N ASN A 43 -10.19 -8.52 5.03
CA ASN A 43 -11.47 -7.85 4.82
C ASN A 43 -12.58 -8.68 5.46
N SER A 44 -13.44 -8.01 6.24
CA SER A 44 -14.70 -8.58 6.69
C SER A 44 -15.84 -7.77 6.08
N GLN A 45 -16.67 -8.44 5.27
CA GLN A 45 -17.94 -7.89 4.79
C GLN A 45 -19.09 -8.56 5.54
N GLY A 46 -20.09 -7.76 5.94
CA GLY A 46 -21.39 -8.31 6.29
C GLY A 46 -22.07 -8.88 5.06
N GLN A 47 -22.99 -9.83 5.24
CA GLN A 47 -23.71 -10.48 4.14
C GLN A 47 -24.76 -9.59 3.44
N ASP A 48 -24.81 -8.30 3.77
CA ASP A 48 -25.78 -7.32 3.27
C ASP A 48 -25.06 -6.23 2.43
N PRO A 49 -25.54 -5.91 1.21
CA PRO A 49 -25.01 -4.81 0.38
C PRO A 49 -24.97 -3.41 1.05
N GLN A 50 -25.75 -3.19 2.12
CA GLN A 50 -25.67 -1.98 2.96
C GLN A 50 -24.81 -2.14 4.22
N SER A 51 -24.18 -3.30 4.41
CA SER A 51 -23.35 -3.53 5.60
C SER A 51 -22.07 -2.71 5.59
N THR A 52 -21.66 -2.30 6.78
CA THR A 52 -20.35 -1.70 7.01
C THR A 52 -19.27 -2.69 6.63
N LYS A 53 -18.33 -2.25 5.80
CA LYS A 53 -17.13 -3.02 5.42
C LYS A 53 -15.97 -2.58 6.29
N GLU A 54 -15.12 -3.51 6.68
CA GLU A 54 -13.87 -3.21 7.38
C GLU A 54 -12.69 -3.91 6.70
N GLU A 55 -11.61 -3.16 6.48
CA GLU A 55 -10.36 -3.69 5.97
C GLU A 55 -9.22 -3.34 6.91
N THR A 56 -8.26 -4.25 7.04
CA THR A 56 -6.98 -3.96 7.70
C THR A 56 -5.81 -4.14 6.73
N ALA A 57 -4.75 -3.38 6.99
CA ALA A 57 -3.48 -3.47 6.28
C ALA A 57 -2.34 -3.45 7.32
N ILE A 58 -1.45 -4.44 7.30
CA ILE A 58 -0.32 -4.51 8.22
C ILE A 58 0.96 -4.10 7.51
N THR A 59 1.66 -3.12 8.08
CA THR A 59 2.92 -2.59 7.55
C THR A 59 3.91 -2.38 8.69
N GLY A 60 4.94 -3.24 8.77
CA GLY A 60 5.88 -3.22 9.89
C GLY A 60 5.18 -3.55 11.21
N ASN A 61 5.27 -2.63 12.19
CA ASN A 61 4.59 -2.74 13.48
C ASN A 61 3.25 -1.97 13.55
N ILE A 62 2.80 -1.39 12.44
CA ILE A 62 1.56 -0.63 12.35
C ILE A 62 0.48 -1.51 11.73
N THR A 63 -0.67 -1.61 12.40
CA THR A 63 -1.90 -2.13 11.81
C THR A 63 -2.80 -0.95 11.47
N TRP A 64 -3.06 -0.76 10.19
CA TRP A 64 -4.03 0.19 9.69
C TRP A 64 -5.40 -0.46 9.57
N LYS A 65 -6.45 0.32 9.76
CA LYS A 65 -7.84 -0.12 9.60
C LYS A 65 -8.66 0.97 8.94
N ALA A 66 -9.40 0.61 7.91
CA ALA A 66 -10.44 1.44 7.33
C ALA A 66 -11.81 0.82 7.57
N GLN A 67 -12.71 1.63 8.08
CA GLN A 67 -14.12 1.31 8.23
C GLN A 67 -14.91 2.11 7.21
N TYR A 68 -15.77 1.42 6.46
CA TYR A 68 -16.55 1.97 5.37
C TYR A 68 -18.03 1.84 5.70
N GLU A 69 -18.74 2.96 5.70
CA GLU A 69 -20.18 3.04 5.91
C GLU A 69 -20.83 3.58 4.62
N PRO A 70 -21.64 2.78 3.92
CA PRO A 70 -22.39 3.26 2.76
C PRO A 70 -23.40 4.33 3.18
N ILE A 71 -23.29 5.53 2.61
CA ILE A 71 -24.18 6.67 2.90
C ILE A 71 -25.02 7.09 1.69
N GLY A 72 -24.89 6.38 0.57
CA GLY A 72 -25.63 6.65 -0.65
C GLY A 72 -25.05 5.94 -1.86
N MET A 73 -25.59 6.26 -3.04
CA MET A 73 -25.12 5.70 -4.31
C MET A 73 -23.67 6.12 -4.56
N PHE A 74 -22.74 5.15 -4.56
CA PHE A 74 -21.29 5.36 -4.69
C PHE A 74 -20.67 6.28 -3.63
N ALA A 75 -21.42 6.64 -2.59
CA ALA A 75 -20.99 7.50 -1.51
C ALA A 75 -20.74 6.64 -0.26
N VAL A 76 -19.52 6.75 0.27
CA VAL A 76 -19.05 5.98 1.41
C VAL A 76 -18.39 6.94 2.39
N LYS A 77 -18.80 6.86 3.66
CA LYS A 77 -18.03 7.43 4.75
C LYS A 77 -16.91 6.47 5.09
N MET A 78 -15.68 6.97 5.17
CA MET A 78 -14.50 6.18 5.53
C MET A 78 -13.87 6.77 6.79
N VAL A 79 -13.57 5.92 7.77
CA VAL A 79 -12.75 6.25 8.94
C VAL A 79 -11.47 5.45 8.87
N LEU A 80 -10.32 6.14 8.79
CA LEU A 80 -9.00 5.52 8.84
C LEU A 80 -8.45 5.61 10.27
N SER A 81 -8.00 4.47 10.80
CA SER A 81 -7.38 4.36 12.11
C SER A 81 -6.10 3.54 12.03
N GLN A 82 -5.23 3.70 13.02
CA GLN A 82 -4.03 2.88 13.18
C GLN A 82 -3.88 2.34 14.61
N SER A 83 -3.11 1.26 14.72
CA SER A 83 -2.70 0.64 15.97
C SER A 83 -1.21 0.31 15.92
N THR A 84 -0.50 0.52 17.03
CA THR A 84 0.91 0.14 17.22
C THR A 84 1.08 -0.93 18.30
N ASP A 85 -0.02 -1.52 18.77
CA ASP A 85 -0.06 -2.51 19.85
C ASP A 85 -0.79 -3.80 19.43
N GLN A 86 -0.69 -4.14 18.14
CA GLN A 86 -1.30 -5.33 17.51
C GLN A 86 -2.83 -5.33 17.56
N GLY A 87 -3.45 -4.16 17.32
CA GLY A 87 -4.89 -4.00 17.25
C GLY A 87 -5.60 -3.95 18.60
N LYS A 88 -4.87 -3.82 19.72
CA LYS A 88 -5.47 -3.72 21.07
C LYS A 88 -6.09 -2.36 21.30
N THR A 89 -5.42 -1.30 20.85
CA THR A 89 -5.95 0.07 20.85
C THR A 89 -5.84 0.69 19.46
N TRP A 90 -6.79 1.58 19.15
CA TRP A 90 -6.91 2.21 17.85
C TRP A 90 -6.98 3.72 18.01
N THR A 91 -6.19 4.43 17.20
CA THR A 91 -6.23 5.90 17.10
C THR A 91 -6.75 6.28 15.72
N ILE A 92 -7.78 7.13 15.68
CA ILE A 92 -8.30 7.68 14.42
C ILE A 92 -7.22 8.60 13.82
N VAL A 93 -6.91 8.36 12.55
CA VAL A 93 -5.96 9.15 11.75
C VAL A 93 -6.71 10.26 11.02
N THR A 94 -7.79 9.89 10.35
CA THR A 94 -8.63 10.81 9.58
C THR A 94 -10.02 10.20 9.38
N SER A 95 -11.02 11.05 9.18
CA SER A 95 -12.37 10.64 8.83
C SER A 95 -12.86 11.46 7.63
N SER A 96 -13.66 10.85 6.75
CA SER A 96 -14.18 11.55 5.57
C SER A 96 -15.22 12.62 5.92
N ASP A 97 -15.81 12.56 7.11
CA ASP A 97 -16.81 13.53 7.60
C ASP A 97 -16.20 14.68 8.43
N GLN A 98 -14.89 14.65 8.71
CA GLN A 98 -14.23 15.73 9.42
C GLN A 98 -14.07 16.96 8.51
N GLU A 99 -14.12 18.15 9.09
CA GLU A 99 -13.88 19.38 8.34
C GLU A 99 -12.47 19.39 7.71
N GLY A 100 -12.38 19.76 6.44
CA GLY A 100 -11.11 19.77 5.70
C GLY A 100 -10.58 18.38 5.32
N SER A 101 -11.40 17.32 5.42
CA SER A 101 -11.01 16.00 4.94
C SER A 101 -10.65 16.01 3.45
N THR A 102 -9.62 15.26 3.11
CA THR A 102 -9.19 15.03 1.72
C THR A 102 -9.38 13.57 1.30
N ILE A 103 -9.98 12.73 2.16
CA ILE A 103 -10.34 11.37 1.77
C ILE A 103 -11.28 11.47 0.56
N PRO A 104 -10.97 10.76 -0.54
CA PRO A 104 -11.79 10.84 -1.73
C PRO A 104 -13.17 10.21 -1.49
N GLY A 105 -14.20 10.83 -2.07
CA GLY A 105 -15.53 10.25 -2.11
C GLY A 105 -15.52 8.86 -2.77
N GLY A 106 -16.27 7.93 -2.19
CA GLY A 106 -16.36 6.55 -2.70
C GLY A 106 -15.07 5.75 -2.58
N ALA A 107 -14.20 6.09 -1.62
CA ALA A 107 -13.08 5.26 -1.21
C ALA A 107 -13.52 3.81 -1.02
N GLU A 108 -12.83 2.90 -1.70
CA GLU A 108 -13.19 1.48 -1.77
C GLU A 108 -12.21 0.62 -1.00
N SER A 109 -10.91 0.87 -1.20
CA SER A 109 -9.85 0.12 -0.55
C SER A 109 -8.64 1.01 -0.35
N PHE A 110 -7.80 0.65 0.63
CA PHE A 110 -6.61 1.41 0.99
C PHE A 110 -5.41 0.50 1.27
N THR A 111 -4.18 0.97 1.11
CA THR A 111 -2.96 0.26 1.52
C THR A 111 -1.90 1.23 2.02
N PHE A 112 -0.90 0.73 2.75
CA PHE A 112 0.28 1.49 3.19
C PHE A 112 1.55 0.69 2.93
N THR A 113 2.58 1.32 2.36
CA THR A 113 3.92 0.72 2.18
C THR A 113 4.82 0.97 3.39
N ASP A 114 4.56 2.05 4.12
CA ASP A 114 5.28 2.42 5.33
C ASP A 114 4.37 3.27 6.24
N ALA A 115 4.94 3.90 7.28
CA ALA A 115 4.21 4.70 8.26
C ALA A 115 3.62 6.00 7.69
N ASN A 116 4.13 6.49 6.56
CA ASN A 116 3.78 7.77 5.96
C ASN A 116 3.08 7.60 4.61
N THR A 117 3.50 6.61 3.81
CA THR A 117 3.05 6.48 2.43
C THR A 117 1.90 5.49 2.30
N GLY A 118 0.76 5.99 1.83
CA GLY A 118 -0.47 5.21 1.64
C GLY A 118 -1.15 5.48 0.32
N TRP A 119 -2.01 4.56 -0.12
CA TRP A 119 -2.82 4.69 -1.33
C TRP A 119 -4.28 4.35 -1.05
N ILE A 120 -5.18 5.08 -1.71
CA ILE A 120 -6.62 4.77 -1.77
C ILE A 120 -7.01 4.62 -3.23
N VAL A 121 -7.87 3.64 -3.52
CA VAL A 121 -8.63 3.56 -4.77
C VAL A 121 -10.11 3.76 -4.49
N THR A 122 -10.84 4.33 -5.45
CA THR A 122 -12.27 4.62 -5.32
C THR A 122 -13.11 3.82 -6.31
N ASN A 123 -14.36 3.54 -5.93
CA ASN A 123 -15.34 2.85 -6.76
C ASN A 123 -16.35 3.82 -7.44
N THR A 124 -16.20 5.13 -7.26
CA THR A 124 -17.11 6.11 -7.87
C THR A 124 -16.89 6.15 -9.38
N PRO A 125 -17.93 5.88 -10.20
CA PRO A 125 -17.85 6.04 -11.64
C PRO A 125 -17.49 7.49 -12.01
N ALA A 126 -16.45 7.64 -12.83
CA ALA A 126 -16.01 8.91 -13.38
C ALA A 126 -15.35 8.62 -14.73
N GLU A 127 -16.03 9.00 -15.82
CA GLU A 127 -15.52 8.84 -17.18
C GLU A 127 -14.17 9.54 -17.34
N GLY A 128 -13.20 8.84 -17.95
CA GLY A 128 -11.88 9.40 -18.25
C GLY A 128 -11.04 9.69 -17.01
N LYS A 129 -11.43 9.18 -15.84
CA LYS A 129 -10.70 9.38 -14.58
C LYS A 129 -10.42 8.06 -13.90
N VAL A 130 -9.19 7.89 -13.44
CA VAL A 130 -8.81 6.80 -12.53
C VAL A 130 -8.79 7.32 -11.10
N GLY A 131 -9.71 6.82 -10.28
CA GLY A 131 -9.80 7.21 -8.88
C GLY A 131 -8.73 6.57 -8.02
N ALA A 132 -7.52 7.10 -8.07
CA ALA A 132 -6.37 6.65 -7.28
C ALA A 132 -5.69 7.84 -6.59
N TYR A 133 -5.45 7.71 -5.29
CA TYR A 133 -4.99 8.78 -4.42
C TYR A 133 -3.81 8.31 -3.58
N LYS A 134 -2.89 9.22 -3.27
CA LYS A 134 -1.70 8.96 -2.46
C LYS A 134 -1.65 9.88 -1.23
N SER A 135 -1.20 9.33 -0.13
CA SER A 135 -0.79 10.07 1.07
C SER A 135 0.71 9.91 1.27
N ILE A 136 1.34 10.95 1.82
CA ILE A 136 2.76 10.97 2.24
C ILE A 136 2.92 11.44 3.68
N ASP A 137 1.83 11.55 4.44
CA ASP A 137 1.79 12.08 5.80
C ASP A 137 1.08 11.15 6.80
N GLY A 138 1.05 9.86 6.48
CA GLY A 138 0.46 8.81 7.30
C GLY A 138 -1.07 8.75 7.19
N GLY A 139 -1.62 9.14 6.04
CA GLY A 139 -3.05 9.10 5.76
C GLY A 139 -3.83 10.30 6.28
N LYS A 140 -3.18 11.37 6.74
CA LYS A 140 -3.87 12.58 7.21
C LYS A 140 -4.42 13.38 6.04
N SER A 141 -3.66 13.45 4.95
CA SER A 141 -4.10 14.03 3.69
C SER A 141 -3.88 13.10 2.49
N TRP A 142 -4.77 13.22 1.49
CA TRP A 142 -4.80 12.39 0.29
C TRP A 142 -4.88 13.27 -0.95
N PHE A 143 -4.03 12.99 -1.93
CA PHE A 143 -3.95 13.74 -3.18
C PHE A 143 -4.19 12.82 -4.37
N ASP A 144 -4.99 13.29 -5.32
CA ASP A 144 -5.23 12.60 -6.57
C ASP A 144 -3.92 12.40 -7.33
N LEU A 145 -3.66 11.18 -7.81
CA LEU A 145 -2.47 10.89 -8.61
C LEU A 145 -2.54 11.52 -10.01
N ASN A 146 -3.72 11.96 -10.45
CA ASN A 146 -3.97 12.53 -11.78
C ASN A 146 -3.39 11.64 -12.89
N LEU A 147 -3.69 10.34 -12.82
CA LEU A 147 -3.14 9.36 -13.76
C LEU A 147 -3.60 9.66 -15.20
N PRO A 148 -2.67 9.65 -16.18
CA PRO A 148 -3.01 9.97 -17.56
C PRO A 148 -3.87 8.87 -18.20
N VAL A 149 -5.05 9.24 -18.70
CA VAL A 149 -5.95 8.33 -19.40
C VAL A 149 -5.80 8.52 -20.92
N PRO A 150 -5.57 7.44 -21.69
CA PRO A 150 -5.55 7.51 -23.15
C PRO A 150 -6.86 8.08 -23.72
N ASP A 151 -6.76 8.83 -24.83
CA ASP A 151 -7.91 9.49 -25.47
C ASP A 151 -9.06 8.52 -25.76
N GLU A 152 -8.73 7.28 -26.13
CA GLU A 152 -9.72 6.24 -26.45
C GLU A 152 -10.51 5.72 -25.25
N LEU A 153 -10.12 6.07 -24.02
CA LEU A 153 -10.77 5.65 -22.78
C LEU A 153 -11.37 6.84 -22.00
N GLN A 154 -11.41 8.03 -22.59
CA GLN A 154 -11.93 9.24 -21.94
C GLN A 154 -13.43 9.16 -21.60
N SER A 155 -14.19 8.29 -22.28
CA SER A 155 -15.61 8.03 -21.98
C SER A 155 -15.83 6.76 -21.16
N SER A 156 -14.77 6.06 -20.74
CA SER A 156 -14.89 4.78 -20.04
C SER A 156 -14.81 4.99 -18.53
N ASN A 157 -15.60 4.24 -17.75
CA ASN A 157 -15.38 4.13 -16.31
C ASN A 157 -14.22 3.16 -16.04
N ILE A 158 -13.15 3.66 -15.43
CA ILE A 158 -11.91 2.93 -15.17
C ILE A 158 -11.71 2.79 -13.66
N LYS A 159 -11.67 1.56 -13.17
CA LYS A 159 -11.38 1.26 -11.76
C LYS A 159 -9.94 0.84 -11.60
N ALA A 160 -9.25 1.42 -10.63
CA ALA A 160 -7.90 0.99 -10.25
C ALA A 160 -7.96 -0.12 -9.20
N VAL A 161 -7.05 -1.07 -9.31
CA VAL A 161 -6.63 -1.93 -8.19
C VAL A 161 -5.52 -1.20 -7.45
N LEU A 162 -5.39 -1.41 -6.14
CA LEU A 162 -4.30 -0.83 -5.36
C LEU A 162 -2.92 -1.15 -5.97
N PRO A 163 -1.95 -0.23 -5.85
CA PRO A 163 -0.63 -0.44 -6.40
C PRO A 163 0.04 -1.64 -5.71
N TYR A 164 0.69 -2.45 -6.52
CA TYR A 164 1.49 -3.58 -6.06
C TYR A 164 2.96 -3.29 -6.31
N PHE A 165 3.75 -3.33 -5.24
CA PHE A 165 5.18 -3.06 -5.29
C PHE A 165 5.93 -4.36 -5.57
N LEU A 166 6.60 -4.40 -6.73
CA LEU A 166 7.46 -5.51 -7.11
C LEU A 166 8.82 -5.41 -6.38
N ASN A 167 9.29 -4.18 -6.16
CA ASN A 167 10.39 -3.83 -5.26
C ASN A 167 10.20 -2.38 -4.74
N THR A 168 11.24 -1.75 -4.19
CA THR A 168 11.15 -0.38 -3.63
C THR A 168 10.88 0.69 -4.68
N ASP A 169 11.25 0.42 -5.93
CA ASP A 169 11.25 1.40 -7.00
C ASP A 169 10.12 1.12 -8.01
N ILE A 170 9.84 -0.16 -8.27
CA ILE A 170 8.90 -0.59 -9.30
C ILE A 170 7.59 -1.01 -8.67
N CYS A 171 6.52 -0.29 -9.02
CA CYS A 171 5.15 -0.67 -8.67
C CYS A 171 4.21 -0.61 -9.88
N VAL A 172 3.22 -1.49 -9.84
CA VAL A 172 2.23 -1.67 -10.92
C VAL A 172 0.84 -1.44 -10.36
N MET A 173 0.03 -0.66 -11.07
CA MET A 173 -1.37 -0.42 -10.76
C MET A 173 -2.23 -0.93 -11.91
N MET A 174 -2.91 -2.06 -11.68
CA MET A 174 -3.82 -2.63 -12.67
C MET A 174 -5.14 -1.86 -12.72
N THR A 175 -5.79 -1.83 -13.89
CA THR A 175 -7.14 -1.27 -14.00
C THR A 175 -8.12 -2.23 -14.65
N THR A 176 -9.41 -1.97 -14.43
CA THR A 176 -10.52 -2.65 -15.10
C THR A 176 -11.52 -1.62 -15.63
N GLN A 177 -12.08 -1.88 -16.81
CA GLN A 177 -13.19 -1.10 -17.36
C GLN A 177 -14.50 -1.78 -16.99
N THR A 178 -15.48 -1.02 -16.50
CA THR A 178 -16.75 -1.61 -16.03
C THR A 178 -17.88 -1.59 -17.02
N ASP A 179 -17.77 -0.81 -18.09
CA ASP A 179 -18.89 -0.57 -19.01
C ASP A 179 -18.71 -1.29 -20.36
N GLU A 180 -17.56 -1.93 -20.55
CA GLU A 180 -17.21 -2.62 -21.79
C GLU A 180 -17.39 -4.14 -21.66
N SER A 181 -17.78 -4.78 -22.78
CA SER A 181 -17.75 -6.23 -22.87
C SER A 181 -16.31 -6.73 -22.67
N PRO A 182 -16.08 -7.85 -21.96
CA PRO A 182 -14.75 -8.43 -21.81
C PRO A 182 -14.00 -8.61 -23.15
N GLU A 183 -14.75 -8.92 -24.22
CA GLU A 183 -14.20 -9.16 -25.56
C GLU A 183 -13.74 -7.88 -26.28
N SER A 184 -14.26 -6.71 -25.90
CA SER A 184 -13.87 -5.40 -26.47
C SER A 184 -12.95 -4.59 -25.56
N SER A 185 -12.78 -5.02 -24.31
CA SER A 185 -12.04 -4.28 -23.29
C SER A 185 -10.58 -4.09 -23.68
N LYS A 186 -10.17 -2.83 -23.79
CA LYS A 186 -8.76 -2.47 -24.00
C LYS A 186 -8.04 -2.56 -22.66
N SER A 187 -6.86 -3.18 -22.60
CA SER A 187 -6.13 -3.20 -21.31
C SER A 187 -5.45 -1.86 -21.03
N LEU A 188 -5.57 -1.39 -19.80
CA LEU A 188 -4.79 -0.28 -19.27
C LEU A 188 -4.23 -0.68 -17.90
N PHE A 189 -2.95 -0.41 -17.68
CA PHE A 189 -2.36 -0.44 -16.36
C PHE A 189 -1.28 0.64 -16.27
N TYR A 190 -0.81 0.94 -15.07
CA TYR A 190 0.22 1.94 -14.85
C TYR A 190 1.45 1.30 -14.24
N VAL A 191 2.61 1.77 -14.67
CA VAL A 191 3.92 1.41 -14.12
C VAL A 191 4.55 2.66 -13.55
N SER A 192 5.09 2.53 -12.34
CA SER A 192 6.03 3.49 -11.78
C SER A 192 7.35 2.79 -11.55
N ILE A 193 8.44 3.52 -11.76
CA ILE A 193 9.83 3.07 -11.64
C ILE A 193 10.62 3.92 -10.62
N ASP A 194 9.90 4.69 -9.80
CA ASP A 194 10.42 5.62 -8.78
C ASP A 194 9.65 5.54 -7.43
N GLY A 195 9.04 4.39 -7.13
CA GLY A 195 8.35 4.15 -5.87
C GLY A 195 6.94 4.75 -5.82
N GLY A 196 6.29 4.88 -6.98
CA GLY A 196 4.93 5.42 -7.11
C GLY A 196 4.88 6.94 -6.98
N VAL A 197 5.96 7.65 -7.34
CA VAL A 197 5.97 9.12 -7.43
C VAL A 197 5.40 9.56 -8.77
N GLU A 198 5.93 9.03 -9.88
CA GLU A 198 5.39 9.21 -11.23
C GLU A 198 4.89 7.90 -11.82
N TRP A 199 3.86 7.98 -12.66
CA TRP A 199 3.19 6.83 -13.26
C TRP A 199 3.08 6.97 -14.77
N SER A 200 3.51 5.95 -15.50
CA SER A 200 3.39 5.83 -16.95
C SER A 200 2.28 4.86 -17.35
N PRO A 201 1.39 5.23 -18.29
CA PRO A 201 0.32 4.35 -18.74
C PRO A 201 0.86 3.33 -19.74
N ILE A 202 0.50 2.06 -19.55
CA ILE A 202 0.69 0.98 -20.52
C ILE A 202 -0.67 0.64 -21.10
N PHE A 203 -0.89 1.08 -22.34
CA PHE A 203 -2.17 0.98 -23.01
C PHE A 203 -2.13 -0.03 -24.16
N ASN A 204 -3.03 -1.01 -24.07
CA ASN A 204 -3.28 -2.05 -25.07
C ASN A 204 -2.02 -2.81 -25.57
N GLN A 205 -1.04 -2.99 -24.68
CA GLN A 205 0.18 -3.75 -24.97
C GLN A 205 0.10 -5.14 -24.33
N SER A 206 0.18 -6.19 -25.14
CA SER A 206 0.26 -7.57 -24.66
C SER A 206 1.64 -7.94 -24.13
N GLU A 207 2.68 -7.20 -24.48
CA GLU A 207 4.05 -7.40 -23.97
C GLU A 207 4.82 -6.09 -24.03
N GLY A 208 5.89 -5.99 -23.24
CA GLY A 208 6.76 -4.82 -23.27
C GLY A 208 7.82 -4.81 -22.18
N THR A 209 8.66 -3.78 -22.21
CA THR A 209 9.74 -3.60 -21.25
C THR A 209 9.90 -2.12 -20.92
N ASP A 210 10.07 -1.83 -19.63
CA ASP A 210 10.49 -0.52 -19.12
C ASP A 210 11.58 -0.73 -18.08
N LYS A 211 12.79 -0.21 -18.37
CA LYS A 211 14.02 -0.48 -17.61
C LYS A 211 14.22 -1.99 -17.35
N SER A 212 14.14 -2.42 -16.09
CA SER A 212 14.31 -3.81 -15.66
C SER A 212 13.00 -4.58 -15.58
N LEU A 213 11.85 -3.91 -15.75
CA LEU A 213 10.54 -4.54 -15.76
C LEU A 213 10.23 -5.04 -17.17
N HIS A 214 9.88 -6.32 -17.28
CA HIS A 214 9.27 -6.89 -18.48
C HIS A 214 7.87 -7.40 -18.15
N TRP A 215 6.93 -7.28 -19.09
CA TRP A 215 5.58 -7.83 -18.93
C TRP A 215 5.13 -8.58 -20.17
N SER A 216 4.20 -9.52 -19.97
CA SER A 216 3.52 -10.27 -21.01
C SER A 216 2.10 -10.65 -20.57
N LYS A 217 1.15 -10.67 -21.50
CA LYS A 217 -0.25 -11.06 -21.32
C LYS A 217 -0.48 -12.42 -21.95
N ASP A 218 -1.12 -13.34 -21.23
CA ASP A 218 -1.45 -14.67 -21.75
C ASP A 218 -2.81 -14.70 -22.49
N GLU A 219 -3.16 -15.85 -23.06
CA GLU A 219 -4.43 -16.08 -23.77
C GLU A 219 -5.67 -15.93 -22.87
N ASN A 220 -5.50 -16.04 -21.55
CA ASN A 220 -6.56 -15.86 -20.56
C ASN A 220 -6.65 -14.41 -20.05
N ASN A 221 -5.94 -13.49 -20.70
CA ASN A 221 -5.81 -12.08 -20.34
C ASN A 221 -5.12 -11.80 -19.00
N ASN A 222 -4.39 -12.76 -18.43
CA ASN A 222 -3.59 -12.54 -17.23
C ASN A 222 -2.27 -11.87 -17.60
N TYR A 223 -1.81 -10.96 -16.74
CA TYR A 223 -0.52 -10.31 -16.90
C TYR A 223 0.55 -10.98 -16.04
N SER A 224 1.71 -11.24 -16.62
CA SER A 224 2.94 -11.61 -15.92
C SER A 224 3.91 -10.45 -15.95
N PHE A 225 4.57 -10.17 -14.83
CA PHE A 225 5.60 -9.15 -14.65
C PHE A 225 6.89 -9.81 -14.19
N PHE A 226 8.01 -9.37 -14.74
CA PHE A 226 9.32 -9.97 -14.51
C PHE A 226 10.36 -8.91 -14.17
N ILE A 227 11.17 -9.20 -13.15
CA ILE A 227 12.38 -8.46 -12.82
C ILE A 227 13.49 -9.49 -12.63
N GLY A 228 14.40 -9.57 -13.59
CA GLY A 228 15.42 -10.62 -13.62
C GLY A 228 14.79 -12.02 -13.68
N LYS A 229 14.88 -12.79 -12.59
CA LYS A 229 14.30 -14.14 -12.47
C LYS A 229 13.00 -14.18 -11.68
N GLU A 230 12.64 -13.09 -11.01
CA GLU A 230 11.41 -13.01 -10.23
C GLU A 230 10.21 -12.81 -11.15
N LYS A 231 9.08 -13.43 -10.78
CA LYS A 231 7.83 -13.37 -11.51
C LYS A 231 6.67 -13.04 -10.58
N TRP A 232 5.85 -12.09 -11.00
CA TRP A 232 4.55 -11.77 -10.41
C TRP A 232 3.48 -11.95 -11.48
N GLU A 233 2.33 -12.47 -11.08
CA GLU A 233 1.20 -12.70 -11.97
C GLU A 233 -0.02 -11.95 -11.42
N PHE A 234 -0.76 -11.30 -12.30
CA PHE A 234 -2.05 -10.70 -11.98
C PHE A 234 -3.14 -11.44 -12.74
N THR A 235 -4.02 -12.12 -12.01
CA THR A 235 -5.11 -12.96 -12.55
C THR A 235 -6.46 -12.26 -12.42
N GLY A 236 -6.57 -11.06 -13.02
CA GLY A 236 -7.81 -10.27 -13.07
C GLY A 236 -8.21 -9.56 -11.77
N SER A 237 -7.96 -10.15 -10.61
CA SER A 237 -8.32 -9.57 -9.30
C SER A 237 -7.29 -9.81 -8.19
N GLN A 238 -6.29 -10.66 -8.43
CA GLN A 238 -5.34 -11.09 -7.42
C GLN A 238 -3.91 -11.10 -7.96
N TRP A 239 -2.98 -10.78 -7.09
CA TRP A 239 -1.55 -10.90 -7.34
C TRP A 239 -1.03 -12.23 -6.78
N LEU A 240 -0.32 -12.98 -7.61
CA LEU A 240 0.40 -14.20 -7.23
C LEU A 240 1.90 -13.92 -7.38
N ARG A 241 2.69 -14.27 -6.35
CA ARG A 241 4.15 -14.20 -6.41
C ARG A 241 4.72 -15.61 -6.53
N ASN A 242 5.42 -15.87 -7.62
CA ASN A 242 6.13 -17.12 -7.82
C ASN A 242 7.63 -16.86 -7.58
N SER A 243 8.10 -17.10 -6.36
CA SER A 243 9.54 -17.16 -6.09
C SER A 243 10.05 -18.52 -6.53
N LYS A 244 10.92 -18.56 -7.55
CA LYS A 244 11.76 -19.74 -7.82
C LYS A 244 12.99 -19.76 -6.92
#